data_AF-A0A9D4EH18-F1
#
_entry.id   AF-A0A9D4EH18-F1
#
_cell.length_a   1.000
_cell.length_b   1.000
_cell.length_c   1.000
_cell.angle_alpha   90.00
_cell.angle_beta   90.00
_cell.angle_gamma   90.00
#
_symmetry.space_group_name_H-M   'P 1'
#
loop_
_entity.id
_entity.type
_entity.pdbx_description
1 polymer ?
#
loop_
_entity_poly.entity_id
_entity_poly.type
_entity_poly.pdbx_seq_one_letter_code
_entity_poly.pdbx_strand_id
1 'polypeptide(L)'
;MMPGCFFCGDESGDLHEASTFMIDSRVRECALELQDTVLLAKLSAGDLKSQEAKYHTTCLINIYNRTQKHVPKTEEERQESVVHGLVLAELVDYVDASRSENDAVPVFKLIDLKTIYRAS
;
A
#
# COMPACT_ATOMS: atom_id res chain seq x y z
N MET A 1 9.02 8.23 -25.86
CA MET A 1 7.60 7.85 -25.77
C MET A 1 7.56 6.43 -25.22
N MET A 2 7.10 6.20 -23.99
CA MET A 2 6.89 4.83 -23.48
C MET A 2 5.38 4.58 -23.47
N PRO A 3 4.80 3.84 -24.43
CA PRO A 3 3.36 3.58 -24.45
C PRO A 3 2.95 2.46 -23.48
N GLY A 4 3.92 1.78 -22.86
CA GLY A 4 3.72 0.65 -21.96
C GLY A 4 3.93 0.95 -20.49
N CYS A 5 3.70 -0.06 -19.66
CA CYS A 5 3.92 -0.01 -18.22
C CYS A 5 5.36 0.39 -17.90
N PHE A 6 5.51 1.41 -17.05
CA PHE A 6 6.78 1.93 -16.61
C PHE A 6 7.68 0.85 -15.99
N PHE A 7 7.08 -0.14 -15.32
CA PHE A 7 7.79 -1.21 -14.65
C PHE A 7 8.24 -2.32 -15.61
N CYS A 8 7.31 -2.99 -16.30
CA CYS A 8 7.64 -4.15 -17.15
C CYS A 8 7.89 -3.80 -18.63
N GLY A 9 7.44 -2.64 -19.10
CA GLY A 9 7.54 -2.21 -20.50
C GLY A 9 6.39 -2.68 -21.40
N ASP A 10 5.52 -3.59 -20.93
CA ASP A 10 4.42 -4.12 -21.74
C ASP A 10 3.28 -3.12 -21.91
N GLU A 11 2.69 -3.09 -23.11
CA GLU A 11 1.54 -2.25 -23.46
C GLU A 11 0.19 -2.96 -23.25
N SER A 12 0.22 -4.27 -22.99
CA SER A 12 -0.98 -5.08 -22.78
C SER A 12 -1.57 -4.90 -21.39
N GLY A 13 -2.90 -4.94 -21.27
CA GLY A 13 -3.60 -4.91 -19.98
C GLY A 13 -3.92 -3.49 -19.49
N ASP A 14 -4.57 -3.41 -18.33
CA ASP A 14 -5.07 -2.14 -17.80
C ASP A 14 -3.95 -1.30 -17.19
N LEU A 15 -3.67 -0.16 -17.83
CA LEU A 15 -2.66 0.79 -17.42
C LEU A 15 -3.29 1.96 -16.66
N HIS A 16 -2.72 2.29 -15.50
CA HIS A 16 -3.10 3.41 -14.67
C HIS A 16 -2.05 4.52 -14.73
N GLU A 17 -2.50 5.76 -14.73
CA GLU A 17 -1.63 6.94 -14.75
C GLU A 17 -1.06 7.24 -13.36
N ALA A 18 0.22 7.61 -13.29
CA ALA A 18 0.85 8.10 -12.08
C ALA A 18 0.38 9.53 -11.75
N SER A 19 -0.74 9.62 -11.03
CA SER A 19 -1.40 10.90 -10.72
C SER A 19 -0.97 11.54 -9.40
N THR A 20 -0.25 10.81 -8.53
CA THR A 20 0.13 11.29 -7.19
C THR A 20 1.63 11.27 -6.95
N PHE A 21 2.16 12.34 -6.35
CA PHE A 21 3.57 12.43 -5.94
C PHE A 21 3.97 11.34 -4.93
N MET A 22 3.01 10.85 -4.14
CA MET A 22 3.24 9.76 -3.19
C MET A 22 3.69 8.46 -3.85
N ILE A 23 3.22 8.18 -5.08
CA ILE A 23 3.66 7.00 -5.82
C ILE A 23 5.13 7.14 -6.21
N ASP A 24 5.58 8.34 -6.63
CA ASP A 24 6.99 8.55 -7.01
C ASP A 24 7.95 8.33 -5.87
N SER A 25 7.74 9.01 -4.73
CA SER A 25 8.62 8.88 -3.58
C SER A 25 8.76 7.43 -3.15
N ARG A 26 7.63 6.71 -3.06
CA ARG A 26 7.61 5.32 -2.62
C ARG A 26 8.26 4.37 -3.62
N VAL A 27 8.05 4.58 -4.92
CA VAL A 27 8.71 3.77 -5.97
C VAL A 27 10.21 4.00 -5.95
N ARG A 28 10.67 5.23 -5.69
CA ARG A 28 12.09 5.58 -5.58
C ARG A 28 12.75 4.96 -4.36
N GLU A 29 12.10 5.00 -3.20
CA GLU A 29 12.53 4.28 -2.00
C GLU A 29 12.67 2.79 -2.28
N CYS A 30 11.65 2.18 -2.92
CA CYS A 30 11.71 0.76 -3.25
C CYS A 30 12.84 0.41 -4.23
N ALA A 31 13.09 1.26 -5.23
CA ALA A 31 14.17 1.06 -6.18
C ALA A 31 15.55 1.11 -5.51
N LEU A 32 15.73 2.00 -4.51
CA LEU A 32 16.96 2.10 -3.72
C LEU A 32 17.14 0.88 -2.80
N GLU A 33 16.09 0.48 -2.07
CA GLU A 33 16.12 -0.68 -1.16
C GLU A 33 16.41 -1.99 -1.89
N LEU A 34 15.82 -2.18 -3.06
CA LEU A 34 16.02 -3.36 -3.91
C LEU A 34 17.30 -3.29 -4.74
N GLN A 35 18.00 -2.15 -4.73
CA GLN A 35 19.11 -1.85 -5.65
C GLN A 35 18.75 -2.14 -7.12
N ASP A 36 17.51 -1.84 -7.51
CA ASP A 36 17.01 -2.07 -8.86
C ASP A 36 17.56 -1.01 -9.81
N THR A 37 18.74 -1.28 -10.37
CA THR A 37 19.46 -0.35 -11.24
C THR A 37 18.69 0.03 -12.49
N VAL A 38 17.81 -0.87 -12.99
CA VAL A 38 16.98 -0.60 -14.17
C VAL A 38 15.90 0.40 -13.82
N LEU A 39 15.21 0.20 -12.69
CA LEU A 39 14.19 1.13 -12.21
C LEU A 39 14.79 2.48 -11.84
N LEU A 40 15.97 2.50 -11.19
CA LEU A 40 16.70 3.74 -10.88
C LEU A 40 17.09 4.53 -12.14
N ALA A 41 17.54 3.85 -13.20
CA ALA A 41 17.85 4.51 -14.47
C ALA A 41 16.60 5.10 -15.15
N LYS A 42 15.44 4.43 -15.05
CA LYS A 42 14.17 5.01 -15.53
C LYS A 42 13.78 6.25 -14.72
N LEU A 43 13.97 6.22 -13.40
CA LEU A 43 13.66 7.32 -12.48
C LEU A 43 14.63 8.50 -12.55
N SER A 44 15.79 8.36 -13.20
CA SER A 44 16.73 9.48 -13.38
C SER A 44 16.30 10.45 -14.49
N ALA A 45 15.38 10.03 -15.37
CA ALA A 45 14.83 10.88 -16.42
C ALA A 45 13.78 11.89 -15.91
N GLY A 46 13.32 11.77 -14.66
CA GLY A 46 12.29 12.62 -14.04
C GLY A 46 11.42 11.84 -13.05
N ASP A 47 10.53 12.51 -12.35
CA ASP A 47 9.51 11.83 -11.54
C ASP A 47 8.46 11.15 -12.44
N LEU A 48 7.72 10.16 -11.91
CA LEU A 48 6.72 9.42 -12.69
C LEU A 48 5.67 10.35 -13.31
N LYS A 49 5.36 11.47 -12.67
CA LYS A 49 4.35 12.42 -13.16
C LYS A 49 4.87 13.24 -14.34
N SER A 50 6.09 13.73 -14.27
CA SER A 50 6.78 14.49 -15.32
C SER A 50 7.06 13.63 -16.54
N GLN A 51 7.21 12.32 -16.34
CA GLN A 51 7.34 11.34 -17.41
C GLN A 51 5.99 10.84 -17.95
N GLU A 52 4.86 11.33 -17.43
CA GLU A 52 3.50 10.86 -17.77
C GLU A 52 3.40 9.33 -17.68
N ALA A 53 4.07 8.75 -16.68
CA ALA A 53 4.26 7.32 -16.55
C ALA A 53 2.93 6.61 -16.30
N LYS A 54 2.73 5.50 -17.02
CA LYS A 54 1.61 4.58 -16.82
C LYS A 54 2.11 3.27 -16.26
N TYR A 55 1.29 2.55 -15.51
CA TYR A 55 1.70 1.29 -14.89
C TYR A 55 0.55 0.32 -14.70
N HIS A 56 0.85 -0.98 -14.64
CA HIS A 56 -0.09 -1.97 -14.14
C HIS A 56 -0.11 -1.95 -12.61
N THR A 57 -1.31 -1.98 -12.02
CA THR A 57 -1.49 -2.09 -10.58
C THR A 57 -0.75 -3.30 -10.00
N THR A 58 -0.74 -4.43 -10.72
CA THR A 58 -0.03 -5.66 -10.33
C THR A 58 1.49 -5.46 -10.29
N CYS A 59 2.08 -4.73 -11.24
CA CYS A 59 3.50 -4.43 -11.24
C CYS A 59 3.91 -3.53 -10.07
N LEU A 60 3.09 -2.53 -9.74
CA LEU A 60 3.32 -1.67 -8.59
C LEU A 60 3.29 -2.47 -7.27
N ILE A 61 2.27 -3.30 -7.09
CA ILE A 61 2.13 -4.19 -5.94
C ILE A 61 3.33 -5.13 -5.82
N ASN A 62 3.81 -5.68 -6.94
CA ASN A 62 4.95 -6.59 -6.94
C ASN A 62 6.23 -5.90 -6.45
N ILE A 63 6.46 -4.65 -6.84
CA ILE A 63 7.58 -3.85 -6.32
C ILE A 63 7.47 -3.71 -4.80
N TYR A 64 6.33 -3.25 -4.29
CA TYR A 64 6.12 -3.08 -2.84
C TYR A 64 6.29 -4.39 -2.05
N ASN A 65 5.78 -5.50 -2.60
CA ASN A 65 5.91 -6.80 -1.96
C ASN A 65 7.34 -7.31 -1.96
N ARG A 66 8.11 -7.01 -3.00
CA ARG A 66 9.54 -7.35 -3.07
C ARG A 66 10.33 -6.58 -2.01
N THR A 67 10.09 -5.28 -1.85
CA THR A 67 10.74 -4.47 -0.82
C THR A 67 10.41 -4.97 0.59
N GLN A 68 9.14 -5.26 0.87
CA GLN A 68 8.73 -5.80 2.17
C GLN A 68 9.36 -7.15 2.53
N LYS A 69 9.72 -7.96 1.53
CA LYS A 69 10.45 -9.22 1.74
C LYS A 69 11.95 -9.01 1.86
N HIS A 70 12.46 -7.91 1.31
CA HIS A 70 13.88 -7.58 1.29
C HIS A 70 14.34 -6.94 2.61
N VAL A 71 13.46 -6.19 3.28
CA VAL A 71 13.71 -5.70 4.64
C VAL A 71 13.49 -6.85 5.63
N PRO A 72 14.53 -7.30 6.36
CA PRO A 72 14.31 -8.20 7.48
C PRO A 72 13.50 -7.44 8.53
N LYS A 73 12.20 -7.74 8.62
CA LYS A 73 11.34 -7.15 9.64
C LYS A 73 11.99 -7.29 11.00
N THR A 74 12.16 -6.18 11.70
CA THR A 74 12.59 -6.22 13.11
C THR A 74 11.53 -6.94 13.93
N GLU A 75 11.91 -7.47 15.10
CA GLU A 75 10.99 -8.14 16.02
C GLU A 75 9.78 -7.22 16.35
N GLU A 76 10.05 -5.93 16.47
CA GLU A 76 9.06 -4.86 16.76
C GLU A 76 8.05 -4.69 15.63
N GLU A 77 8.48 -4.63 14.37
CA GLU A 77 7.59 -4.52 13.20
C GLU A 77 6.75 -5.79 12.99
N ARG A 78 7.29 -6.96 13.35
CA ARG A 78 6.52 -8.22 13.36
C ARG A 78 5.44 -8.16 14.43
N GLN A 79 5.79 -7.74 15.64
CA GLN A 79 4.85 -7.60 16.75
C GLN A 79 3.75 -6.58 16.42
N GLU A 80 4.09 -5.43 15.83
CA GLU A 80 3.11 -4.42 15.41
C GLU A 80 2.12 -4.96 14.37
N SER A 81 2.60 -5.74 13.40
CA SER A 81 1.70 -6.39 12.42
C SER A 81 0.75 -7.41 13.04
N VAL A 82 1.18 -8.11 14.10
CA VAL A 82 0.34 -9.05 14.85
C VAL A 82 -0.70 -8.29 15.68
N VAL A 83 -0.30 -7.19 16.33
CA VAL A 83 -1.21 -6.32 17.09
C VAL A 83 -2.27 -5.71 16.18
N HIS A 84 -1.90 -5.23 14.99
CA HIS A 84 -2.86 -4.72 14.01
C HIS A 84 -3.87 -5.79 13.56
N GLY A 85 -3.40 -7.03 13.36
CA GLY A 85 -4.27 -8.15 13.03
C GLY A 85 -5.27 -8.48 14.15
N LEU A 86 -4.83 -8.46 15.41
CA LEU A 86 -5.67 -8.70 16.58
C LEU A 86 -6.72 -7.59 16.77
N VAL A 87 -6.30 -6.32 16.71
CA VAL A 87 -7.20 -5.15 16.83
C VAL A 87 -8.24 -5.16 15.72
N LEU A 88 -7.86 -5.52 14.50
CA LEU A 88 -8.79 -5.64 13.38
C LEU A 88 -9.80 -6.77 13.59
N ALA A 89 -9.37 -7.93 14.07
CA ALA A 89 -10.26 -9.05 14.37
C ALA A 89 -11.29 -8.66 15.46
N GLU A 90 -10.84 -8.02 16.54
CA GLU A 90 -11.72 -7.54 17.61
C GLU A 90 -12.70 -6.46 17.12
N LEU A 91 -12.26 -5.56 16.24
CA LEU A 91 -13.13 -4.58 15.60
C LEU A 91 -14.21 -5.25 14.75
N VAL A 92 -13.85 -6.26 13.96
CA VAL A 92 -14.78 -7.01 13.11
C VAL A 92 -15.79 -7.74 13.98
N ASP A 93 -15.35 -8.41 15.05
CA ASP A 93 -16.23 -9.09 16.01
C ASP A 93 -17.20 -8.10 16.67
N TYR A 94 -16.74 -6.91 17.05
CA TYR A 94 -17.60 -5.85 17.58
C TYR A 94 -18.64 -5.38 16.56
N VAL A 95 -18.23 -5.16 15.31
CA VAL A 95 -19.14 -4.75 14.24
C VAL A 95 -20.19 -5.83 13.98
N ASP A 96 -19.80 -7.10 13.92
CA ASP A 96 -20.74 -8.20 13.69
C ASP A 96 -21.69 -8.41 14.88
N ALA A 97 -21.21 -8.28 16.12
CA ALA A 97 -22.08 -8.27 17.30
C ALA A 97 -23.09 -7.10 17.25
N SER A 98 -22.64 -5.90 16.88
CA SER A 98 -23.52 -4.71 16.79
C SER A 98 -24.60 -4.82 15.70
N ARG A 99 -24.36 -5.62 14.65
CA ARG A 99 -25.35 -5.94 13.60
C ARG A 99 -26.45 -6.87 14.10
N SER A 100 -26.15 -7.72 15.08
CA SER A 100 -27.13 -8.68 15.60
C SER A 100 -28.17 -8.04 16.54
N GLU A 101 -27.89 -6.85 17.07
CA GLU A 101 -28.73 -6.17 18.06
C GLU A 101 -29.62 -5.06 17.49
N ASN A 102 -29.41 -4.59 16.25
CA ASN A 102 -30.20 -3.51 15.63
C ASN A 102 -30.51 -3.78 14.14
N ASP A 103 -31.76 -3.54 13.73
CA ASP A 103 -32.25 -3.63 12.33
C ASP A 103 -31.75 -2.46 11.44
N ALA A 104 -30.78 -1.69 11.92
CA ALA A 104 -30.18 -0.55 11.24
C ALA A 104 -28.70 -0.83 10.95
N VAL A 105 -28.25 -0.48 9.75
CA VAL A 105 -26.83 -0.62 9.33
C VAL A 105 -25.93 0.08 10.36
N PRO A 106 -25.08 -0.65 11.10
CA PRO A 106 -24.27 -0.02 12.14
C PRO A 106 -23.23 0.90 11.48
N VAL A 107 -23.34 2.19 11.80
CA VAL A 107 -22.36 3.20 11.39
C VAL A 107 -21.32 3.30 12.49
N PHE A 108 -20.20 2.64 12.29
CA PHE A 108 -19.04 2.72 13.18
C PHE A 108 -18.18 3.92 12.80
N LYS A 109 -18.03 4.91 13.68
CA LYS A 109 -17.13 6.05 13.41
C LYS A 109 -15.73 5.68 13.89
N LEU A 110 -14.73 5.93 13.05
CA LEU A 110 -13.32 5.72 13.40
C LEU A 110 -12.88 6.50 14.65
N ILE A 111 -13.61 7.55 15.05
CA ILE A 111 -13.33 8.28 16.28
C ILE A 111 -13.72 7.50 17.55
N ASP A 112 -14.64 6.54 17.45
CA ASP A 112 -15.13 5.75 18.59
C ASP A 112 -14.08 4.73 19.06
N LEU A 113 -13.20 4.27 18.14
CA LEU A 113 -12.00 3.48 18.47
C LEU A 113 -11.12 4.14 19.52
N LYS A 114 -10.94 5.46 19.41
CA LYS A 114 -10.10 6.22 20.34
C LYS A 114 -10.65 6.18 21.76
N THR A 115 -11.96 6.01 21.92
CA THR A 115 -12.63 5.96 23.23
C THR A 115 -12.51 4.57 23.84
N ILE A 116 -12.64 3.51 23.03
CA ILE A 116 -12.54 2.11 23.47
C ILE A 116 -11.12 1.81 24.02
N TYR A 117 -10.08 2.22 23.29
CA TYR A 117 -8.68 1.95 23.67
C TYR A 117 -8.06 3.00 24.62
N ARG A 118 -8.87 3.92 25.16
CA ARG A 118 -8.44 4.86 26.22
C ARG A 118 -8.73 4.36 27.64
N ALA A 119 -9.53 3.30 27.76
CA ALA A 119 -9.93 2.69 29.03
C ALA A 119 -9.11 1.45 29.40
N SER A 120 -8.02 1.18 28.67
CA SER A 120 -7.08 0.07 28.88
C SER A 120 -5.83 0.54 29.62
#